data_AF-A0A3C0IDL1-F1
#
_entry.id   AF-A0A3C0IDL1-F1
#
_cell.length_a   1.000
_cell.length_b   1.000
_cell.length_c   1.000
_cell.angle_alpha   90.00
_cell.angle_beta   90.00
_cell.angle_gamma   90.00
#
_symmetry.space_group_name_H-M   'P 1'
#
loop_
_entity.id
_entity.type
_entity.pdbx_description
1 polymer ?
#
loop_
_entity_poly.entity_id
_entity_poly.type
_entity_poly.pdbx_seq_one_letter_code
_entity_poly.pdbx_strand_id
1 'polypeptide(L)' 'MRYRLVAWKGRWWLTMVFVWVFDPMRFICREIDDYDSEKKALIYAELFKRGIQKDARGTQKTNENLIHFKLN' A
#
# COMPACT_ATOMS: atom_id res chain seq x y z
N MET A 1 -1.05 0.58 10.40
CA MET A 1 -1.04 0.92 8.96
C MET A 1 -2.33 1.66 8.62
N ARG A 2 -2.23 2.77 7.88
CA ARG A 2 -3.36 3.58 7.40
C ARG A 2 -3.27 3.71 5.88
N TYR A 3 -4.32 4.21 5.24
CA TYR A 3 -4.32 4.54 3.81
C TYR A 3 -4.97 5.90 3.59
N ARG A 4 -4.70 6.48 2.42
CA ARG A 4 -5.33 7.70 1.91
C ARG A 4 -5.85 7.44 0.52
N LEU A 5 -7.08 7.86 0.26
CA LEU A 5 -7.69 7.89 -1.07
C LEU A 5 -7.85 9.34 -1.51
N VAL A 6 -7.49 9.63 -2.76
CA VAL A 6 -7.64 10.97 -3.34
C VAL A 6 -8.24 10.85 -4.72
N ALA A 7 -9.34 11.57 -4.97
CA ALA A 7 -9.85 11.77 -6.31
C ALA A 7 -8.98 12.82 -7.03
N TRP A 8 -8.28 12.42 -8.08
CA TRP A 8 -7.49 13.33 -8.91
C TRP A 8 -7.52 12.89 -10.38
N LYS A 9 -7.80 13.85 -11.27
CA LYS A 9 -7.93 13.62 -12.73
C LYS A 9 -8.91 12.49 -13.10
N GLY A 10 -10.03 12.39 -12.39
CA GLY A 10 -11.06 11.37 -12.63
C GLY A 10 -10.67 9.96 -12.17
N ARG A 11 -9.56 9.81 -11.43
CA ARG A 11 -9.09 8.54 -10.89
C ARG A 11 -8.89 8.63 -9.39
N TRP A 12 -8.95 7.48 -8.71
CA TRP A 12 -8.86 7.34 -7.27
C TRP A 12 -7.50 6.79 -6.90
N TRP A 13 -6.63 7.67 -6.41
CA TRP A 13 -5.25 7.38 -6.08
C TRP A 13 -5.17 6.79 -4.68
N LEU A 14 -4.61 5.60 -4.57
CA LEU A 14 -4.40 4.90 -3.31
C LEU A 14 -2.96 5.07 -2.83
N THR A 15 -2.81 5.72 -1.69
CA THR A 15 -1.53 5.81 -0.98
C THR A 15 -1.60 5.03 0.33
N MET A 16 -0.62 4.17 0.56
CA MET A 16 -0.44 3.47 1.81
C MET A 16 0.51 4.20 2.74
N VAL A 17 0.14 4.25 4.03
CA VAL A 17 0.88 4.96 5.07
C VAL A 17 1.37 3.96 6.11
N PHE A 18 2.70 3.88 6.20
CA PHE A 18 3.45 3.00 7.09
C PHE A 18 4.15 3.83 8.16
N VAL A 19 4.37 3.20 9.32
CA VAL A 19 5.25 3.74 10.36
C VAL A 19 6.63 3.15 10.12
N TRP A 20 7.67 3.97 10.15
CA TRP A 20 9.03 3.47 10.02
C TRP A 20 9.44 2.74 11.30
N VAL A 21 9.99 1.53 11.14
CA VAL A 21 10.26 0.63 12.28
C VAL A 21 11.31 1.20 13.24
N PHE A 22 12.24 2.02 12.74
CA PHE A 22 13.34 2.56 13.54
C PHE A 22 13.05 3.93 14.17
N ASP A 23 12.02 4.64 13.72
CA ASP A 23 11.56 5.88 14.35
C ASP A 23 10.05 6.03 14.08
N PRO A 24 9.20 5.81 15.10
CA PRO A 24 7.75 5.79 14.95
C PRO A 24 7.14 7.18 14.70
N MET A 25 7.92 8.26 14.82
CA MET A 25 7.51 9.61 14.42
C MET A 25 7.66 9.82 12.90
N ARG A 26 8.35 8.92 12.19
CA ARG A 26 8.50 8.96 10.74
C ARG A 26 7.48 8.06 10.06
N PHE A 27 6.71 8.66 9.16
CA PHE A 27 5.76 7.94 8.31
C PHE A 27 6.34 7.79 6.91
N ILE A 28 6.15 6.60 6.32
CA ILE A 28 6.48 6.32 4.93
C ILE A 28 5.17 6.23 4.16
N CYS A 29 5.01 7.12 3.19
CA CYS A 29 3.90 7.09 2.26
C CYS A 29 4.35 6.44 0.95
N ARG A 30 3.59 5.45 0.47
CA ARG A 30 3.83 4.79 -0.82
C ARG A 30 2.55 4.83 -1.62
N GLU A 31 2.61 5.47 -2.78
CA GLU A 31 1.58 5.33 -3.79
C GLU A 31 1.58 3.89 -4.29
N ILE A 32 0.40 3.28 -4.33
CA ILE A 32 0.25 1.89 -4.76
C ILE A 32 -0.21 1.86 -6.21
N ASP A 33 -1.34 2.48 -6.49
CA ASP A 33 -1.97 2.51 -7.81
C ASP A 33 -3.13 3.52 -7.81
N ASP A 34 -3.73 3.71 -8.98
CA ASP A 34 -4.90 4.55 -9.17
C ASP A 34 -6.05 3.80 -9.89
N TYR A 35 -7.27 4.02 -9.42
CA TYR A 35 -8.44 3.24 -9.81
C TYR A 35 -9.52 4.09 -10.48
N ASP A 36 -10.31 3.45 -11.35
CA ASP A 36 -11.47 4.04 -12.02
C ASP A 36 -12.61 4.48 -11.07
N SER A 37 -12.65 3.93 -9.86
CA SER A 37 -13.74 4.14 -8.91
C SER A 37 -13.27 4.05 -7.47
N GLU A 38 -13.93 4.83 -6.60
CA GLU A 38 -13.64 4.86 -5.16
C GLU A 38 -13.81 3.48 -4.52
N LYS A 39 -14.90 2.79 -4.89
CA LYS A 39 -15.23 1.46 -4.35
C LYS A 39 -14.13 0.45 -4.66
N LYS A 40 -13.58 0.46 -5.87
CA LYS A 40 -12.45 -0.39 -6.25
C LYS A 40 -11.22 -0.04 -5.43
N ALA A 41 -10.88 1.25 -5.33
CA ALA A 41 -9.76 1.71 -4.51
C ALA A 41 -9.87 1.29 -3.04
N LEU A 42 -11.07 1.37 -2.45
CA LEU A 42 -11.36 0.93 -1.08
C LEU A 42 -11.18 -0.59 -0.89
N ILE A 43 -11.67 -1.40 -1.83
CA ILE A 43 -11.52 -2.86 -1.77
C ILE A 43 -10.03 -3.24 -1.78
N TYR A 44 -9.25 -2.63 -2.69
CA TYR A 44 -7.81 -2.86 -2.74
C TYR A 44 -7.10 -2.35 -1.48
N ALA A 45 -7.47 -1.19 -0.94
CA ALA A 45 -6.91 -0.66 0.30
C ALA A 45 -7.08 -1.65 1.47
N GLU A 46 -8.27 -2.22 1.64
CA GLU A 46 -8.53 -3.22 2.69
C GLU A 46 -7.84 -4.56 2.40
N LEU A 47 -7.74 -4.98 1.12
CA LEU A 47 -6.99 -6.18 0.73
C LEU A 47 -5.51 -6.05 1.09
N PHE A 48 -4.88 -4.94 0.72
CA PHE A 48 -3.47 -4.69 1.03
C PHE A 48 -3.24 -4.58 2.55
N LYS A 49 -4.13 -3.89 3.28
CA LYS A 49 -4.06 -3.82 4.73
C LYS A 49 -4.08 -5.21 5.37
N ARG A 50 -4.95 -6.11 4.89
CA ARG A 50 -5.01 -7.51 5.35
C ARG A 50 -3.78 -8.32 4.93
N GLY A 51 -3.30 -8.16 3.71
CA GLY A 51 -2.12 -8.86 3.19
C GLY A 51 -0.85 -8.49 3.97
N ILE A 52 -0.65 -7.19 4.22
CA ILE A 52 0.49 -6.66 4.97
C ILE A 52 0.42 -7.07 6.46
N GLN A 53 -0.77 -7.13 7.06
CA GLN A 53 -0.96 -7.63 8.43
C GLN A 53 -0.59 -9.11 8.59
N LYS A 54 -0.72 -9.91 7.53
CA LYS A 54 -0.39 -11.35 7.55
C LYS A 54 1.09 -11.63 7.30
N ASP A 55 1.86 -10.71 6.73
CA ASP A 55 3.31 -10.86 6.60
C ASP A 55 4.01 -10.46 7.91
N ALA A 56 4.27 -11.45 8.77
CA ALA A 56 4.97 -11.29 10.04
C ALA A 56 6.43 -10.79 9.91
N ARG A 57 6.97 -10.68 8.68
CA ARG A 57 8.32 -10.13 8.44
C ARG A 57 8.34 -8.61 8.26
N GLY A 58 7.21 -7.93 8.46
CA GLY A 58 7.12 -6.49 8.58
C GLY A 58 7.78 -5.74 7.43
N THR A 59 7.06 -5.55 6.32
CA THR A 59 7.46 -4.70 5.17
C THR A 59 8.98 -4.72 4.96
N GLN A 60 9.51 -5.92 4.73
CA GLN A 60 10.96 -6.14 4.63
C GLN A 60 11.50 -5.20 3.55
N LYS A 61 12.51 -4.42 3.97
CA LYS A 61 13.25 -3.37 3.27
C LYS A 61 12.96 -3.26 1.77
N THR A 62 12.64 -2.05 1.34
CA THR A 62 12.73 -1.58 -0.04
C THR A 62 14.10 -1.92 -0.61
N ASN A 63 14.24 -3.13 -1.15
CA ASN A 63 15.21 -3.48 -2.16
C ASN A 63 14.45 -3.32 -3.47
N GLU A 64 14.87 -2.36 -4.27
CA GLU A 64 14.19 -1.84 -5.45
C GLU A 64 14.10 -2.84 -6.62
N ASN A 65 14.17 -4.15 -6.40
CA ASN A 65 14.36 -5.14 -7.47
C ASN A 65 13.73 -6.54 -7.28
N LEU A 66 12.68 -6.70 -6.47
CA LEU A 66 12.01 -8.01 -6.34
C LEU A 66 10.61 -8.00 -6.94
N ILE A 67 10.55 -8.18 -8.27
CA ILE A 67 9.38 -8.73 -8.95
C ILE A 67 9.55 -10.26 -8.94
N HIS A 68 8.74 -10.96 -8.15
CA HIS A 68 8.54 -12.40 -8.32
C HIS A 68 7.04 -12.67 -8.45
N PHE A 69 6.57 -12.71 -9.69
CA PHE A 69 5.36 -13.47 -10.02
C PHE A 69 5.79 -14.93 -10.23
N LYS A 70 5.23 -15.84 -9.44
CA LYS A 70 5.19 -17.26 -9.78
C LYS A 70 3.72 -17.64 -9.91
N LEU A 71 3.28 -17.87 -11.14
CA LEU A 71 2.05 -18.59 -11.44
C LEU A 71 2.47 -20.03 -11.75
N ASN A 72 1.93 -20.98 -11.00
CA ASN A 72 1.77 -22.37 -11.44
C ASN A 72 0.33 -22.56 -11.87
#